data_AF-A0A0G8AV54-F1
#
_entry.id   AF-A0A0G8AV54-F1
#
_cell.length_a   1.000
_cell.length_b   1.000
_cell.length_c   1.000
_cell.angle_alpha   90.00
_cell.angle_beta   90.00
_cell.angle_gamma   90.00
#
_symmetry.space_group_name_H-M   'P 1'
#
loop_
_entity.id
_entity.type
_entity.pdbx_description
1 polymer ?
#
loop_
_entity_poly.entity_id
_entity_poly.type
_entity_poly.pdbx_seq_one_letter_code
_entity_poly.pdbx_strand_id
1 'polypeptide(L)'
;MFTQVRSTIRRVTPADLHGRRLLKVVYVVLEPQYQSALTSAATTLNQEPGQLAVELSGYLIEELRDPENYAAFRTDVAAADVFIASLIFIEDLAGKVVAAVEPHRQRLKAAVVFPSMPEVMRLNKLGTFSMAQLGQSKSALAGFMKRRKEAGGASFQDAMLKLLNTLPTVLKYLPVDKAQDARAFMLSFQYWLGGSPDNLRNFLVMLANRYVYPQAGQPLMQAADPVLYPDQGIWHPLAPRMFEDPDDYMAWTTARVDRSGHQADGPWIGLVLQRSHLVTGDDAHYVALVQELEFRGARVIPVFCGGLDFSKPVRSYFFSSTDPGQPLVDAVVSLTGFALVGGPARQDHPRAVETLQALNRPYMVALPLVFQTTQEWEASDLGLHPVQVALQIAIPELDGAIEPIVLSGRDAATGKAHTLQDRVDAIAERAIRWATLRRKPRQAKKLAITVFSFPPDKGNVGTAAYLNVFDSIHRVMVELQDRGYHLEDLPDTPKALMDAVLRDADAVEGAPELAVAYRMGCEEYYRLTPYAERLEDNWGKAPGSLNSDGQNLLIYGRRFGHVFVGVQPHASPGKGIALADGFT
;
A
#
# COMPACT_ATOMS: atom_id res chain seq x y z
N MET A 1 -6.06 -4.67 25.79
CA MET A 1 -7.16 -3.70 25.94
C MET A 1 -6.94 -2.58 24.91
N PHE A 2 -6.88 -2.92 23.61
CA PHE A 2 -6.21 -2.08 22.58
C PHE A 2 -6.96 -1.92 21.25
N THR A 3 -8.28 -2.11 21.20
CA THR A 3 -9.06 -1.86 19.97
C THR A 3 -10.49 -1.44 20.30
N GLN A 4 -10.68 -0.22 20.81
CA GLN A 4 -11.98 0.44 20.66
C GLN A 4 -11.90 1.40 19.49
N VAL A 5 -11.88 0.85 18.26
CA VAL A 5 -12.14 1.65 17.06
C VAL A 5 -13.61 2.08 17.12
N ARG A 6 -13.86 3.25 17.71
CA ARG A 6 -15.17 3.91 17.73
C ARG A 6 -15.25 4.89 16.57
N SER A 7 -15.30 4.38 15.34
CA SER A 7 -15.62 5.23 14.19
C SER A 7 -17.12 5.51 14.18
N THR A 8 -17.52 6.74 14.53
CA THR A 8 -18.90 7.29 14.48
C THR A 8 -19.51 7.30 13.07
N ILE A 9 -18.73 6.93 12.05
CA ILE A 9 -19.02 7.02 10.60
C ILE A 9 -19.65 5.73 10.05
N ARG A 10 -19.71 4.66 10.84
CA ARG A 10 -20.29 3.38 10.41
C ARG A 10 -21.78 3.46 10.12
N ARG A 11 -22.46 4.46 10.68
CA ARG A 11 -23.91 4.56 10.64
C ARG A 11 -24.35 5.88 9.99
N VAL A 12 -25.17 5.77 8.96
CA VAL A 12 -25.87 6.90 8.37
C VAL A 12 -27.35 6.70 8.67
N THR A 13 -27.96 7.66 9.36
CA THR A 13 -29.39 7.69 9.62
C THR A 13 -29.95 8.97 9.02
N PRO A 14 -31.07 8.93 8.26
CA PRO A 14 -31.68 10.14 7.73
C PRO A 14 -32.17 11.03 8.90
N ALA A 15 -31.93 12.33 8.82
CA ALA A 15 -32.33 13.27 9.86
C ALA A 15 -33.86 13.35 10.05
N ASP A 16 -34.61 13.29 8.93
CA ASP A 16 -36.07 13.13 8.91
C ASP A 16 -36.47 12.32 7.67
N LEU A 17 -37.49 11.47 7.82
CA LEU A 17 -38.06 10.68 6.73
C LEU A 17 -38.99 11.51 5.85
N HIS A 18 -39.71 12.50 6.37
CA HIS A 18 -40.66 13.32 5.60
C HIS A 18 -41.61 12.49 4.68
N GLY A 19 -42.05 11.32 5.13
CA GLY A 19 -42.92 10.41 4.34
C GLY A 19 -42.20 9.54 3.29
N ARG A 20 -40.87 9.62 3.19
CA ARG A 20 -40.05 8.76 2.32
C ARG A 20 -40.02 7.31 2.83
N ARG A 21 -39.79 6.38 1.90
CA ARG A 21 -39.54 4.97 2.21
C ARG A 21 -38.12 4.81 2.76
N LEU A 22 -37.96 4.05 3.84
CA LEU A 22 -36.68 3.85 4.50
C LEU A 22 -36.05 2.50 4.14
N LEU A 23 -35.01 2.53 3.30
CA LEU A 23 -34.19 1.37 2.99
C LEU A 23 -33.14 1.13 4.10
N LYS A 24 -33.17 -0.04 4.73
CA LYS A 24 -32.16 -0.43 5.73
C LYS A 24 -31.09 -1.33 5.13
N VAL A 25 -29.84 -0.87 5.14
CA VAL A 25 -28.72 -1.56 4.50
C VAL A 25 -27.65 -1.88 5.53
N VAL A 26 -27.20 -3.13 5.55
CA VAL A 26 -26.02 -3.54 6.30
C VAL A 26 -24.92 -3.98 5.36
N TYR A 27 -23.69 -3.53 5.59
CA TYR A 27 -22.53 -3.98 4.81
C TYR A 27 -21.36 -4.44 5.66
N VAL A 28 -20.61 -5.41 5.12
CA VAL A 28 -19.32 -5.84 5.66
C VAL A 28 -18.28 -5.84 4.52
N VAL A 29 -17.22 -5.05 4.66
CA VAL A 29 -16.18 -4.91 3.63
C VAL A 29 -14.79 -5.00 4.23
N LEU A 30 -13.80 -5.33 3.41
CA LEU A 30 -12.38 -5.23 3.78
C LEU A 30 -11.83 -3.81 3.55
N GLU A 31 -12.27 -3.16 2.48
CA GLU A 31 -11.71 -1.90 1.96
C GLU A 31 -12.37 -0.66 2.59
N PRO A 32 -11.64 0.16 3.38
CA PRO A 32 -12.18 1.38 4.00
C PRO A 32 -12.67 2.44 2.99
N GLN A 33 -12.09 2.49 1.80
CA GLN A 33 -12.48 3.41 0.74
C GLN A 33 -13.92 3.15 0.25
N TYR A 34 -14.36 1.88 0.19
CA TYR A 34 -15.77 1.54 -0.08
C TYR A 34 -16.68 1.90 1.09
N GLN A 35 -16.19 1.83 2.33
CA GLN A 35 -16.92 2.32 3.51
C GLN A 35 -17.23 3.82 3.35
N SER A 36 -16.22 4.63 3.02
CA SER A 36 -16.39 6.08 2.81
C SER A 36 -17.30 6.39 1.62
N ALA A 37 -17.13 5.69 0.50
CA ALA A 37 -17.93 5.91 -0.70
C ALA A 37 -19.41 5.53 -0.50
N LEU A 38 -19.70 4.42 0.22
CA LEU A 38 -21.07 4.05 0.60
C LEU A 38 -21.70 5.07 1.56
N THR A 39 -20.94 5.56 2.54
CA THR A 39 -21.40 6.62 3.46
C THR A 39 -21.73 7.89 2.69
N SER A 40 -20.87 8.29 1.74
CA SER A 40 -21.12 9.45 0.87
C SER A 40 -22.39 9.23 0.04
N ALA A 41 -22.53 8.07 -0.60
CA ALA A 41 -23.69 7.72 -1.41
C ALA A 41 -25.00 7.78 -0.62
N ALA A 42 -25.03 7.19 0.58
CA ALA A 42 -26.21 7.21 1.45
C ALA A 42 -26.51 8.63 1.97
N THR A 43 -25.49 9.41 2.30
CA THR A 43 -25.65 10.80 2.75
C THR A 43 -26.23 11.68 1.65
N THR A 44 -25.68 11.60 0.43
CA THR A 44 -26.19 12.31 -0.74
C THR A 44 -27.64 11.93 -1.02
N LEU A 45 -27.96 10.63 -1.04
CA LEU A 45 -29.33 10.16 -1.26
C LEU A 45 -30.30 10.65 -0.17
N ASN A 46 -29.87 10.74 1.08
CA ASN A 46 -30.69 11.28 2.17
C ASN A 46 -30.94 12.79 2.08
N GLN A 47 -30.03 13.54 1.45
CA GLN A 47 -30.15 14.99 1.22
C GLN A 47 -30.90 15.33 -0.07
N GLU A 48 -30.90 14.42 -1.06
CA GLU A 48 -31.63 14.59 -2.31
C GLU A 48 -33.16 14.57 -2.09
N PRO A 49 -33.91 15.46 -2.78
CA PRO A 49 -35.35 15.34 -2.85
C PRO A 49 -35.75 14.03 -3.53
N GLY A 50 -36.68 13.27 -2.93
CA GLY A 50 -37.10 12.01 -3.50
C GLY A 50 -38.01 11.20 -2.58
N GLN A 51 -38.31 9.98 -2.99
CA GLN A 51 -39.20 9.05 -2.26
C GLN A 51 -38.45 8.05 -1.38
N LEU A 52 -37.11 8.07 -1.40
CA LEU A 52 -36.24 7.10 -0.74
C LEU A 52 -35.33 7.80 0.26
N ALA A 53 -35.18 7.18 1.43
CA ALA A 53 -34.17 7.48 2.43
C ALA A 53 -33.44 6.17 2.78
N VAL A 54 -32.18 6.27 3.21
CA VAL A 54 -31.32 5.13 3.51
C VAL A 54 -30.80 5.23 4.94
N GLU A 55 -31.04 4.17 5.72
CA GLU A 55 -30.34 3.85 6.96
C GLU A 55 -29.23 2.85 6.62
N LEU A 56 -27.99 3.22 6.84
CA LEU A 56 -26.81 2.44 6.48
C LEU A 56 -26.04 2.06 7.75
N SER A 57 -25.75 0.78 7.94
CA SER A 57 -24.90 0.25 9.02
C SER A 57 -23.73 -0.54 8.45
N GLY A 58 -22.51 -0.10 8.71
CA GLY A 58 -21.29 -0.65 8.12
C GLY A 58 -20.31 -1.21 9.13
N TYR A 59 -19.58 -2.23 8.71
CA TYR A 59 -18.48 -2.82 9.48
C TYR A 59 -17.31 -3.16 8.56
N LEU A 60 -16.09 -2.83 8.98
CA LEU A 60 -14.91 -3.48 8.40
C LEU A 60 -14.82 -4.89 8.94
N ILE A 61 -14.40 -5.85 8.12
CA ILE A 61 -14.40 -7.27 8.48
C ILE A 61 -13.65 -7.54 9.80
N GLU A 62 -12.49 -6.92 9.99
CA GLU A 62 -11.66 -7.05 11.20
C GLU A 62 -12.35 -6.54 12.46
N GLU A 63 -13.26 -5.57 12.35
CA GLU A 63 -14.00 -5.02 13.49
C GLU A 63 -14.95 -6.05 14.10
N LEU A 64 -15.34 -7.08 13.34
CA LEU A 64 -16.17 -8.19 13.81
C LEU A 64 -15.40 -9.16 14.73
N ARG A 65 -14.08 -8.95 14.95
CA ARG A 65 -13.36 -9.61 16.04
C ARG A 65 -13.89 -9.17 17.40
N ASP A 66 -14.22 -7.90 17.53
CA ASP A 66 -14.73 -7.32 18.76
C ASP A 66 -16.16 -7.84 19.07
N PRO A 67 -16.41 -8.35 20.29
CA PRO A 67 -17.72 -8.90 20.66
C PRO A 67 -18.87 -7.89 20.61
N GLU A 68 -18.63 -6.61 20.94
CA GLU A 68 -19.67 -5.57 20.94
C GLU A 68 -20.06 -5.21 19.51
N ASN A 69 -19.09 -5.01 18.63
CA ASN A 69 -19.32 -4.79 17.21
C ASN A 69 -20.05 -5.98 16.57
N TYR A 70 -19.66 -7.22 16.90
CA TYR A 70 -20.34 -8.40 16.39
C TYR A 70 -21.78 -8.52 16.91
N ALA A 71 -22.03 -8.16 18.17
CA ALA A 71 -23.39 -8.12 18.71
C ALA A 71 -24.26 -7.06 18.01
N ALA A 72 -23.73 -5.85 17.79
CA ALA A 72 -24.40 -4.80 17.02
C ALA A 72 -24.67 -5.24 15.58
N PHE A 73 -23.70 -5.86 14.93
CA PHE A 73 -23.83 -6.38 13.57
C PHE A 73 -24.99 -7.38 13.44
N ARG A 74 -25.11 -8.33 14.38
CA ARG A 74 -26.24 -9.28 14.40
C ARG A 74 -27.60 -8.58 14.51
N THR A 75 -27.69 -7.58 15.38
CA THR A 75 -28.91 -6.77 15.56
C THR A 75 -29.27 -6.02 14.28
N ASP A 76 -28.29 -5.39 13.64
CA ASP A 76 -28.51 -4.64 12.40
C ASP A 76 -28.92 -5.58 11.26
N VAL A 77 -28.26 -6.73 11.10
CA VAL A 77 -28.63 -7.75 10.10
C VAL A 77 -30.04 -8.28 10.33
N ALA A 78 -30.49 -8.40 11.58
CA ALA A 78 -31.85 -8.81 11.90
C ALA A 78 -32.90 -7.78 11.44
N ALA A 79 -32.54 -6.49 11.38
CA ALA A 79 -33.42 -5.40 10.96
C ALA A 79 -33.27 -4.99 9.48
N ALA A 80 -32.18 -5.37 8.81
CA ALA A 80 -31.84 -4.93 7.46
C ALA A 80 -32.82 -5.41 6.37
N ASP A 81 -33.04 -4.61 5.34
CA ASP A 81 -33.66 -5.02 4.08
C ASP A 81 -32.64 -5.65 3.13
N VAL A 82 -31.43 -5.07 3.11
CA VAL A 82 -30.35 -5.43 2.19
C VAL A 82 -29.08 -5.74 2.98
N PHE A 83 -28.43 -6.85 2.64
CA PHE A 83 -27.08 -7.18 3.10
C PHE A 83 -26.07 -7.08 1.95
N ILE A 84 -24.93 -6.45 2.17
CA ILE A 84 -23.83 -6.33 1.20
C ILE A 84 -22.54 -6.90 1.82
N ALA A 85 -21.78 -7.69 1.07
CA ALA A 85 -20.46 -8.12 1.50
C ALA A 85 -19.45 -8.13 0.35
N SER A 86 -18.18 -7.80 0.63
CA SER A 86 -17.10 -7.81 -0.36
C SER A 86 -15.74 -8.10 0.27
N LEU A 87 -14.89 -8.86 -0.45
CA LEU A 87 -13.50 -9.19 -0.10
C LEU A 87 -13.32 -9.85 1.27
N ILE A 88 -14.25 -10.73 1.66
CA ILE A 88 -14.16 -11.48 2.92
C ILE A 88 -13.36 -12.76 2.70
N PHE A 89 -12.06 -12.73 3.02
CA PHE A 89 -11.11 -13.83 2.82
C PHE A 89 -10.45 -14.37 4.09
N ILE A 90 -11.04 -14.07 5.25
CA ILE A 90 -10.51 -14.48 6.55
C ILE A 90 -11.46 -15.53 7.13
N GLU A 91 -10.99 -16.76 7.29
CA GLU A 91 -11.84 -17.94 7.56
C GLU A 91 -12.66 -17.81 8.86
N ASP A 92 -12.04 -17.36 9.95
CA ASP A 92 -12.72 -17.19 11.24
C ASP A 92 -13.84 -16.13 11.17
N LEU A 93 -13.58 -15.02 10.49
CA LEU A 93 -14.54 -13.92 10.30
C LEU A 93 -15.60 -14.23 9.25
N ALA A 94 -15.26 -15.00 8.21
CA ALA A 94 -16.21 -15.53 7.23
C ALA A 94 -17.28 -16.39 7.92
N GLY A 95 -16.86 -17.28 8.83
CA GLY A 95 -17.77 -18.08 9.65
C GLY A 95 -18.72 -17.23 10.50
N LYS A 96 -18.22 -16.15 11.12
CA LYS A 96 -19.06 -15.20 11.88
C LYS A 96 -20.11 -14.51 11.00
N VAL A 97 -19.71 -14.04 9.81
CA VAL A 97 -20.64 -13.39 8.86
C VAL A 97 -21.73 -14.36 8.42
N VAL A 98 -21.37 -15.59 8.06
CA VAL A 98 -22.35 -16.62 7.67
C VAL A 98 -23.32 -16.92 8.82
N ALA A 99 -22.82 -17.10 10.05
CA ALA A 99 -23.63 -17.39 11.21
C ALA A 99 -24.64 -16.27 11.54
N ALA A 100 -24.28 -15.00 11.29
CA ALA A 100 -25.17 -13.87 11.51
C ALA A 100 -26.21 -13.69 10.39
N VAL A 101 -25.85 -13.95 9.13
CA VAL A 101 -26.69 -13.61 7.96
C VAL A 101 -27.60 -14.76 7.53
N GLU A 102 -27.14 -16.01 7.58
CA GLU A 102 -27.90 -17.18 7.13
C GLU A 102 -29.30 -17.28 7.78
N PRO A 103 -29.48 -17.06 9.10
CA PRO A 103 -30.80 -17.12 9.73
C PRO A 103 -31.80 -16.09 9.17
N HIS A 104 -31.30 -14.98 8.63
CA HIS A 104 -32.12 -13.89 8.10
C HIS A 104 -32.19 -13.90 6.57
N ARG A 105 -31.48 -14.82 5.89
CA ARG A 105 -31.38 -14.88 4.43
C ARG A 105 -32.73 -14.90 3.72
N GLN A 106 -33.73 -15.59 4.27
CA GLN A 106 -35.07 -15.63 3.68
C GLN A 106 -35.84 -14.31 3.85
N ARG A 107 -35.65 -13.61 4.98
CA ARG A 107 -36.28 -12.33 5.30
C ARG A 107 -35.69 -11.17 4.49
N LEU A 108 -34.36 -11.15 4.33
CA LEU A 108 -33.64 -10.16 3.53
C LEU A 108 -34.23 -10.07 2.11
N LYS A 109 -34.49 -8.85 1.67
CA LYS A 109 -35.02 -8.55 0.33
C LYS A 109 -33.94 -8.77 -0.73
N ALA A 110 -32.69 -8.43 -0.40
CA ALA A 110 -31.51 -8.77 -1.17
C ALA A 110 -30.31 -9.06 -0.27
N ALA A 111 -29.47 -10.00 -0.68
CA ALA A 111 -28.14 -10.23 -0.13
C ALA A 111 -27.16 -10.28 -1.31
N VAL A 112 -26.29 -9.29 -1.41
CA VAL A 112 -25.34 -9.14 -2.52
C VAL A 112 -23.92 -9.33 -1.98
N VAL A 113 -23.29 -10.44 -2.37
CA VAL A 113 -21.93 -10.79 -1.96
C VAL A 113 -21.01 -10.79 -3.17
N PHE A 114 -20.13 -9.80 -3.20
CA PHE A 114 -19.01 -9.63 -4.14
C PHE A 114 -17.82 -10.50 -3.72
N PRO A 115 -16.75 -10.61 -4.55
CA PRO A 115 -15.78 -11.68 -4.42
C PRO A 115 -15.27 -11.91 -2.99
N SER A 116 -15.64 -13.04 -2.39
CA SER A 116 -15.35 -13.46 -1.01
C SER A 116 -15.18 -14.98 -0.93
N MET A 117 -14.90 -15.53 0.26
CA MET A 117 -14.83 -16.99 0.46
C MET A 117 -16.12 -17.71 0.01
N PRO A 118 -16.01 -18.96 -0.49
CA PRO A 118 -17.16 -19.69 -1.04
C PRO A 118 -18.36 -19.79 -0.11
N GLU A 119 -18.17 -19.93 1.20
CA GLU A 119 -19.25 -19.94 2.19
C GLU A 119 -20.01 -18.61 2.27
N VAL A 120 -19.31 -17.47 2.25
CA VAL A 120 -19.94 -16.14 2.24
C VAL A 120 -20.65 -15.92 0.91
N MET A 121 -20.04 -16.33 -0.20
CA MET A 121 -20.64 -16.23 -1.54
C MET A 121 -21.98 -16.97 -1.65
N ARG A 122 -22.22 -18.03 -0.86
CA ARG A 122 -23.50 -18.75 -0.84
C ARG A 122 -24.65 -17.92 -0.23
N LEU A 123 -24.34 -16.89 0.54
CA LEU A 123 -25.34 -15.97 1.09
C LEU A 123 -26.05 -15.18 -0.02
N ASN A 124 -25.44 -15.04 -1.21
CA ASN A 124 -26.03 -14.34 -2.36
C ASN A 124 -27.49 -14.74 -2.59
N LYS A 125 -28.36 -13.74 -2.63
CA LYS A 125 -29.79 -13.84 -2.92
C LYS A 125 -30.25 -12.52 -3.53
N LEU A 126 -30.54 -12.54 -4.82
CA LEU A 126 -31.10 -11.39 -5.51
C LEU A 126 -32.33 -11.86 -6.30
N GLY A 127 -33.51 -11.68 -5.73
CA GLY A 127 -34.73 -12.32 -6.21
C GLY A 127 -34.59 -13.84 -6.26
N THR A 128 -34.74 -14.40 -7.44
CA THR A 128 -34.54 -15.83 -7.72
C THR A 128 -33.08 -16.23 -7.92
N PHE A 129 -32.16 -15.28 -8.14
CA PHE A 129 -30.75 -15.56 -8.36
C PHE A 129 -30.03 -16.00 -7.08
N SER A 130 -29.28 -17.09 -7.19
CA SER A 130 -28.32 -17.54 -6.17
C SER A 130 -27.16 -18.30 -6.82
N MET A 131 -26.02 -18.39 -6.12
CA MET A 131 -24.84 -19.10 -6.63
C MET A 131 -25.09 -20.59 -6.89
N ALA A 132 -26.12 -21.19 -6.30
CA ALA A 132 -26.53 -22.56 -6.56
C ALA A 132 -27.00 -22.79 -8.01
N GLN A 133 -27.56 -21.77 -8.67
CA GLN A 133 -28.06 -21.86 -10.05
C GLN A 133 -26.94 -21.86 -11.09
N LEU A 134 -25.78 -21.29 -10.76
CA LEU A 134 -24.59 -21.36 -11.62
C LEU A 134 -23.96 -22.77 -11.63
N GLY A 135 -24.23 -23.59 -10.60
CA GLY A 135 -23.70 -24.94 -10.42
C GLY A 135 -24.41 -26.06 -11.19
N GLN A 136 -25.53 -25.80 -11.86
CA GLN A 136 -26.25 -26.83 -12.63
C GLN A 136 -25.72 -27.05 -14.06
N SER A 137 -24.76 -26.24 -14.53
CA SER A 137 -24.00 -26.52 -15.76
C SER A 137 -22.89 -27.56 -15.48
N LYS A 138 -23.30 -28.83 -15.33
CA LYS A 138 -22.43 -29.94 -14.89
C LYS A 138 -21.19 -30.24 -15.76
N SER A 139 -20.97 -29.60 -16.91
CA SER A 139 -19.80 -29.89 -17.77
C SER A 139 -18.72 -28.80 -17.80
N ALA A 140 -19.06 -27.51 -17.68
CA ALA A 140 -18.09 -26.44 -17.91
C ALA A 140 -17.37 -25.99 -16.63
N LEU A 141 -18.10 -25.78 -15.53
CA LEU A 141 -17.53 -25.20 -14.30
C LEU A 141 -16.78 -26.21 -13.43
N ALA A 142 -17.18 -27.49 -13.41
CA ALA A 142 -16.47 -28.54 -12.68
C ALA A 142 -15.11 -28.87 -13.33
N GLY A 143 -15.05 -28.89 -14.66
CA GLY A 143 -13.79 -28.99 -15.41
C GLY A 143 -12.91 -27.75 -15.26
N PHE A 144 -13.52 -26.56 -15.14
CA PHE A 144 -12.84 -25.30 -14.90
C PHE A 144 -12.21 -25.22 -13.50
N MET A 145 -12.91 -25.68 -12.47
CA MET A 145 -12.41 -25.75 -11.08
C MET A 145 -11.32 -26.83 -10.91
N LYS A 146 -11.42 -27.96 -11.63
CA LYS A 146 -10.42 -29.04 -11.57
C LYS A 146 -9.10 -28.67 -12.25
N ARG A 147 -9.13 -28.05 -13.44
CA ARG A 147 -7.93 -27.52 -14.14
C ARG A 147 -7.25 -26.37 -13.39
N ARG A 148 -8.00 -25.68 -12.52
CA ARG A 148 -7.48 -24.58 -11.69
C ARG A 148 -6.71 -25.06 -10.45
N LYS A 149 -6.93 -26.30 -10.03
CA LYS A 149 -6.06 -26.95 -9.03
C LYS A 149 -4.67 -27.27 -9.61
N GLU A 150 -4.57 -27.36 -10.94
CA GLU A 150 -3.35 -27.66 -11.70
C GLU A 150 -2.66 -26.39 -12.26
N ALA A 151 -3.39 -25.29 -12.46
CA ALA A 151 -2.83 -24.01 -12.91
C ALA A 151 -2.87 -22.95 -11.79
N GLY A 152 -1.82 -22.91 -10.96
CA GLY A 152 -1.63 -21.93 -9.90
C GLY A 152 -1.33 -20.53 -10.43
N GLY A 153 -2.34 -19.71 -10.72
CA GLY A 153 -2.08 -18.33 -11.15
C GLY A 153 -3.25 -17.37 -11.36
N ALA A 154 -4.52 -17.79 -11.27
CA ALA A 154 -5.65 -16.86 -11.38
C ALA A 154 -6.23 -16.53 -10.00
N SER A 155 -6.29 -15.24 -9.64
CA SER A 155 -6.92 -14.77 -8.41
C SER A 155 -8.43 -15.08 -8.39
N PHE A 156 -9.05 -15.22 -7.22
CA PHE A 156 -10.50 -15.46 -7.13
C PHE A 156 -11.31 -14.33 -7.80
N GLN A 157 -10.77 -13.11 -7.80
CA GLN A 157 -11.32 -11.96 -8.50
C GLN A 157 -11.25 -12.09 -10.03
N ASP A 158 -10.14 -12.61 -10.59
CA ASP A 158 -10.06 -12.97 -12.02
C ASP A 158 -11.15 -13.99 -12.40
N ALA A 159 -11.50 -14.88 -11.46
CA ALA A 159 -12.62 -15.82 -11.63
C ALA A 159 -13.96 -15.10 -11.76
N MET A 160 -14.18 -14.05 -10.97
CA MET A 160 -15.42 -13.30 -10.95
C MET A 160 -15.54 -12.29 -12.08
N LEU A 161 -14.45 -11.68 -12.53
CA LEU A 161 -14.42 -10.92 -13.78
C LEU A 161 -14.68 -11.83 -14.98
N LYS A 162 -14.06 -13.01 -15.01
CA LYS A 162 -14.36 -14.03 -16.02
C LYS A 162 -15.79 -14.56 -15.90
N LEU A 163 -16.33 -14.68 -14.69
CA LEU A 163 -17.73 -15.01 -14.45
C LEU A 163 -18.64 -13.90 -15.01
N LEU A 164 -18.32 -12.63 -14.80
CA LEU A 164 -19.05 -11.48 -15.35
C LEU A 164 -19.07 -11.53 -16.89
N ASN A 165 -17.92 -11.84 -17.49
CA ASN A 165 -17.78 -11.97 -18.95
C ASN A 165 -18.47 -13.23 -19.52
N THR A 166 -18.67 -14.28 -18.72
CA THR A 166 -19.32 -15.53 -19.16
C THR A 166 -20.80 -15.64 -18.77
N LEU A 167 -21.25 -14.90 -17.76
CA LEU A 167 -22.65 -14.84 -17.33
C LEU A 167 -23.61 -14.54 -18.50
N PRO A 168 -23.34 -13.58 -19.41
CA PRO A 168 -24.17 -13.34 -20.60
C PRO A 168 -24.43 -14.59 -21.46
N THR A 169 -23.43 -15.48 -21.54
CA THR A 169 -23.54 -16.74 -22.31
C THR A 169 -24.40 -17.79 -21.61
N VAL A 170 -24.55 -17.69 -20.28
CA VAL A 170 -25.40 -18.55 -19.45
C VAL A 170 -26.84 -18.02 -19.36
N LEU A 171 -27.02 -16.69 -19.41
CA LEU A 171 -28.33 -16.03 -19.33
C LEU A 171 -29.33 -16.51 -20.39
N LYS A 172 -28.89 -16.90 -21.59
CA LYS A 172 -29.76 -17.42 -22.67
C LYS A 172 -30.43 -18.76 -22.34
N TYR A 173 -29.94 -19.48 -21.34
CA TYR A 173 -30.49 -20.79 -20.93
C TYR A 173 -31.35 -20.71 -19.66
N LEU A 174 -31.50 -19.52 -19.07
CA LEU A 174 -32.31 -19.29 -17.89
C LEU A 174 -33.72 -18.82 -18.29
N PRO A 175 -34.77 -19.23 -17.53
CA PRO A 175 -36.09 -18.59 -17.61
C PRO A 175 -35.98 -17.08 -17.48
N VAL A 176 -36.85 -16.32 -18.16
CA VAL A 176 -36.77 -14.86 -18.28
C VAL A 176 -36.60 -14.17 -16.92
N ASP A 177 -37.39 -14.57 -15.92
CA ASP A 177 -37.33 -13.97 -14.57
C ASP A 177 -35.98 -14.23 -13.88
N LYS A 178 -35.45 -15.44 -14.00
CA LYS A 178 -34.11 -15.81 -13.47
C LYS A 178 -32.99 -15.10 -14.22
N ALA A 179 -33.15 -14.89 -15.52
CA ALA A 179 -32.20 -14.15 -16.34
C ALA A 179 -32.19 -12.67 -15.98
N GLN A 180 -33.35 -12.07 -15.66
CA GLN A 180 -33.44 -10.69 -15.19
C GLN A 180 -32.74 -10.49 -13.85
N ASP A 181 -32.92 -11.40 -12.89
CA ASP A 181 -32.24 -11.34 -11.59
C ASP A 181 -30.72 -11.54 -11.72
N ALA A 182 -30.28 -12.45 -12.59
CA ALA A 182 -28.85 -12.62 -12.88
C ALA A 182 -28.25 -11.38 -13.58
N ARG A 183 -29.00 -10.70 -14.47
CA ARG A 183 -28.61 -9.40 -15.02
C ARG A 183 -28.54 -8.32 -13.95
N ALA A 184 -29.48 -8.31 -13.01
CA ALA A 184 -29.46 -7.36 -11.90
C ALA A 184 -28.23 -7.56 -11.01
N PHE A 185 -27.80 -8.81 -10.79
CA PHE A 185 -26.56 -9.11 -10.08
C PHE A 185 -25.32 -8.65 -10.86
N MET A 186 -25.31 -8.80 -12.19
CA MET A 186 -24.24 -8.24 -13.01
C MET A 186 -24.21 -6.72 -12.92
N LEU A 187 -25.36 -6.07 -13.02
CA LEU A 187 -25.48 -4.62 -12.93
C LEU A 187 -25.06 -4.11 -11.54
N SER A 188 -25.44 -4.80 -10.45
CA SER A 188 -24.94 -4.46 -9.12
C SER A 188 -23.43 -4.57 -9.03
N PHE A 189 -22.86 -5.59 -9.66
CA PHE A 189 -21.42 -5.79 -9.65
C PHE A 189 -20.70 -4.75 -10.52
N GLN A 190 -21.31 -4.29 -11.62
CA GLN A 190 -20.79 -3.18 -12.42
C GLN A 190 -20.77 -1.86 -11.65
N TYR A 191 -21.86 -1.51 -10.95
CA TYR A 191 -21.84 -0.34 -10.06
C TYR A 191 -20.78 -0.48 -8.97
N TRP A 192 -20.69 -1.67 -8.36
CA TRP A 192 -19.68 -1.93 -7.32
C TRP A 192 -18.26 -1.76 -7.86
N LEU A 193 -17.93 -2.37 -9.01
CA LEU A 193 -16.63 -2.21 -9.68
C LEU A 193 -16.38 -0.77 -10.13
N GLY A 194 -17.43 -0.01 -10.40
CA GLY A 194 -17.36 1.41 -10.68
C GLY A 194 -17.03 2.26 -9.45
N GLY A 195 -17.36 1.80 -8.23
CA GLY A 195 -16.86 2.27 -6.93
C GLY A 195 -17.16 3.70 -6.49
N SER A 196 -17.43 4.61 -7.42
CA SER A 196 -17.68 6.03 -7.13
C SER A 196 -18.92 6.22 -6.26
N PRO A 197 -18.99 7.31 -5.47
CA PRO A 197 -20.20 7.62 -4.70
C PRO A 197 -21.47 7.61 -5.55
N ASP A 198 -21.41 8.11 -6.80
CA ASP A 198 -22.55 8.10 -7.72
C ASP A 198 -22.94 6.68 -8.17
N ASN A 199 -21.95 5.84 -8.51
CA ASN A 199 -22.19 4.45 -8.86
C ASN A 199 -22.84 3.69 -7.68
N LEU A 200 -22.32 3.89 -6.47
CA LEU A 200 -22.85 3.24 -5.26
C LEU A 200 -24.23 3.80 -4.87
N ARG A 201 -24.49 5.09 -5.09
CA ARG A 201 -25.83 5.69 -4.93
C ARG A 201 -26.82 5.06 -5.91
N ASN A 202 -26.46 4.92 -7.18
CA ASN A 202 -27.29 4.26 -8.19
C ASN A 202 -27.48 2.77 -7.91
N PHE A 203 -26.48 2.09 -7.33
CA PHE A 203 -26.59 0.72 -6.84
C PHE A 203 -27.66 0.59 -5.75
N LEU A 204 -27.65 1.45 -4.73
CA LEU A 204 -28.65 1.45 -3.66
C LEU A 204 -30.06 1.71 -4.20
N VAL A 205 -30.21 2.68 -5.11
CA VAL A 205 -31.49 2.97 -5.78
C VAL A 205 -31.96 1.79 -6.62
N MET A 206 -31.07 1.13 -7.35
CA MET A 206 -31.40 -0.05 -8.15
C MET A 206 -31.91 -1.21 -7.28
N LEU A 207 -31.27 -1.47 -6.14
CA LEU A 207 -31.74 -2.47 -5.18
C LEU A 207 -33.11 -2.10 -4.58
N ALA A 208 -33.30 -0.82 -4.21
CA ALA A 208 -34.55 -0.33 -3.66
C ALA A 208 -35.71 -0.53 -4.65
N ASN A 209 -35.53 -0.07 -5.89
CA ASN A 209 -36.54 -0.13 -6.94
C ASN A 209 -36.93 -1.56 -7.31
N ARG A 210 -35.96 -2.48 -7.37
CA ARG A 210 -36.20 -3.82 -7.89
C ARG A 210 -36.60 -4.84 -6.84
N TYR A 211 -36.05 -4.74 -5.62
CA TYR A 211 -36.15 -5.81 -4.63
C TYR A 211 -36.83 -5.42 -3.32
N VAL A 212 -36.77 -4.14 -2.93
CA VAL A 212 -37.31 -3.71 -1.63
C VAL A 212 -38.69 -3.09 -1.79
N TYR A 213 -38.85 -2.20 -2.76
CA TYR A 213 -40.08 -1.47 -3.05
C TYR A 213 -40.45 -1.55 -4.54
N PRO A 214 -40.68 -2.77 -5.07
CA PRO A 214 -41.07 -2.93 -6.47
C PRO A 214 -42.40 -2.24 -6.74
N GLN A 215 -42.42 -1.38 -7.76
CA GLN A 215 -43.64 -0.74 -8.28
C GLN A 215 -43.76 -1.01 -9.78
N ALA A 216 -44.98 -1.31 -10.23
CA ALA A 216 -45.22 -1.62 -11.64
C ALA A 216 -45.07 -0.35 -12.49
N GLY A 217 -44.05 -0.33 -13.35
CA GLY A 217 -43.90 0.69 -14.41
C GLY A 217 -43.38 2.07 -13.96
N GLN A 218 -43.15 2.31 -12.66
CA GLN A 218 -42.57 3.57 -12.16
C GLN A 218 -41.53 3.28 -11.08
N PRO A 219 -40.24 3.62 -11.28
CA PRO A 219 -39.24 3.51 -10.22
C PRO A 219 -39.46 4.58 -9.15
N LEU A 220 -39.10 4.28 -7.88
CA LEU A 220 -39.11 5.28 -6.80
C LEU A 220 -38.21 6.47 -7.12
N MET A 221 -37.11 6.18 -7.82
CA MET A 221 -36.07 7.14 -8.19
C MET A 221 -35.29 6.59 -9.38
N GLN A 222 -34.89 7.46 -10.31
CA GLN A 222 -34.09 7.03 -11.46
C GLN A 222 -32.66 6.68 -11.02
N ALA A 223 -32.16 5.56 -11.53
CA ALA A 223 -30.74 5.20 -11.45
C ALA A 223 -30.11 5.44 -12.84
N ALA A 224 -28.95 6.09 -12.88
CA ALA A 224 -28.15 6.21 -14.10
C ALA A 224 -27.30 4.95 -14.30
N ASP A 225 -26.94 4.64 -15.55
CA ASP A 225 -26.11 3.47 -15.88
C ASP A 225 -24.72 3.52 -15.21
N PRO A 226 -24.10 2.37 -14.89
CA PRO A 226 -22.81 2.33 -14.23
C PRO A 226 -21.71 2.90 -15.11
N VAL A 227 -20.89 3.77 -14.52
CA VAL A 227 -19.65 4.24 -15.14
C VAL A 227 -18.53 3.27 -14.79
N LEU A 228 -17.93 2.63 -15.80
CA LEU A 228 -16.88 1.63 -15.62
C LEU A 228 -15.50 2.21 -15.92
N TYR A 229 -14.51 1.71 -15.18
CA TYR A 229 -13.09 2.00 -15.39
C TYR A 229 -12.36 0.73 -15.83
N PRO A 230 -11.29 0.83 -16.65
CA PRO A 230 -10.44 -0.30 -17.02
C PRO A 230 -10.04 -1.15 -15.82
N ASP A 231 -9.84 -2.46 -16.03
CA ASP A 231 -9.41 -3.34 -14.94
C ASP A 231 -7.97 -3.06 -14.52
N GLN A 232 -7.10 -2.73 -15.48
CA GLN A 232 -5.73 -2.30 -15.25
C GLN A 232 -5.39 -1.17 -16.23
N GLY A 233 -4.37 -0.39 -15.90
CA GLY A 233 -3.93 0.70 -16.75
C GLY A 233 -2.96 1.62 -16.03
N ILE A 234 -2.73 2.78 -16.65
CA ILE A 234 -1.95 3.88 -16.10
C ILE A 234 -2.91 5.03 -15.78
N TRP A 235 -2.74 5.60 -14.60
CA TRP A 235 -3.50 6.74 -14.11
C TRP A 235 -2.57 7.92 -13.85
N HIS A 236 -3.07 9.14 -14.02
CA HIS A 236 -2.40 10.35 -13.57
C HIS A 236 -3.45 11.39 -13.15
N PRO A 237 -3.25 12.13 -12.05
CA PRO A 237 -4.26 13.06 -11.51
C PRO A 237 -4.69 14.16 -12.49
N LEU A 238 -3.77 14.61 -13.34
CA LEU A 238 -4.04 15.64 -14.36
C LEU A 238 -4.47 15.08 -15.72
N ALA A 239 -4.51 13.75 -15.88
CA ALA A 239 -4.92 13.16 -17.15
C ALA A 239 -6.45 13.18 -17.28
N PRO A 240 -6.99 13.46 -18.49
CA PRO A 240 -8.43 13.45 -18.71
C PRO A 240 -9.03 12.03 -18.74
N ARG A 241 -8.18 11.00 -18.87
CA ARG A 241 -8.56 9.59 -18.95
C ARG A 241 -7.48 8.69 -18.37
N MET A 242 -7.85 7.45 -18.06
CA MET A 242 -6.89 6.36 -17.85
C MET A 242 -6.31 5.90 -19.19
N PHE A 243 -5.09 5.38 -19.18
CA PHE A 243 -4.38 4.86 -20.35
C PHE A 243 -4.23 3.35 -20.25
N GLU A 244 -4.48 2.64 -21.35
CA GLU A 244 -4.30 1.17 -21.44
C GLU A 244 -3.03 0.79 -22.23
N ASP A 245 -2.27 1.79 -22.70
CA ASP A 245 -1.05 1.67 -23.48
C ASP A 245 0.03 2.61 -22.87
N PRO A 246 1.24 2.11 -22.54
CA PRO A 246 2.31 2.95 -22.01
C PRO A 246 2.82 4.00 -22.99
N ASP A 247 2.79 3.74 -24.30
CA ASP A 247 3.30 4.68 -25.31
C ASP A 247 2.39 5.92 -25.40
N ASP A 248 1.07 5.71 -25.37
CA ASP A 248 0.05 6.76 -25.26
C ASP A 248 0.29 7.64 -24.02
N TYR A 249 0.56 7.00 -22.87
CA TYR A 249 0.82 7.71 -21.62
C TYR A 249 2.11 8.52 -21.68
N MET A 250 3.19 7.96 -22.23
CA MET A 250 4.47 8.65 -22.39
C MET A 250 4.36 9.84 -23.36
N ALA A 251 3.63 9.68 -24.46
CA ALA A 251 3.36 10.76 -25.40
C ALA A 251 2.59 11.90 -24.74
N TRP A 252 1.53 11.58 -23.99
CA TRP A 252 0.78 12.57 -23.22
C TRP A 252 1.65 13.26 -22.16
N THR A 253 2.44 12.49 -21.41
CA THR A 253 3.35 13.01 -20.37
C THR A 253 4.39 13.96 -20.97
N THR A 254 4.90 13.67 -22.15
CA THR A 254 5.90 14.50 -22.85
C THR A 254 5.28 15.78 -23.40
N ALA A 255 4.00 15.76 -23.79
CA ALA A 255 3.29 16.91 -24.35
C ALA A 255 2.76 17.90 -23.28
N ARG A 256 2.88 17.58 -22.00
CA ARG A 256 2.40 18.42 -20.89
C ARG A 256 3.16 19.75 -20.78
N VAL A 257 2.42 20.85 -20.71
CA VAL A 257 2.94 22.23 -20.64
C VAL A 257 3.27 22.69 -19.21
N ASP A 258 2.71 22.02 -18.20
CA ASP A 258 2.90 22.32 -16.78
C ASP A 258 4.21 21.74 -16.22
N ARG A 259 5.02 21.09 -17.06
CA ARG A 259 6.29 20.47 -16.69
C ARG A 259 7.43 21.48 -16.73
N SER A 260 8.26 21.47 -15.68
CA SER A 260 9.51 22.23 -15.70
C SER A 260 10.54 21.50 -16.58
N GLY A 261 11.42 22.25 -17.26
CA GLY A 261 12.45 21.67 -18.14
C GLY A 261 13.37 20.65 -17.44
N HIS A 262 13.53 20.76 -16.12
CA HIS A 262 14.33 19.84 -15.30
C HIS A 262 13.75 18.42 -15.22
N GLN A 263 12.45 18.24 -15.49
CA GLN A 263 11.80 16.92 -15.45
C GLN A 263 12.03 16.08 -16.72
N ALA A 264 12.52 16.67 -17.82
CA ALA A 264 12.74 15.94 -19.08
C ALA A 264 13.83 14.86 -18.94
N ASP A 265 14.87 15.15 -18.17
CA ASP A 265 16.02 14.26 -17.92
C ASP A 265 15.95 13.50 -16.59
N GLY A 266 14.84 13.65 -15.86
CA GLY A 266 14.61 12.99 -14.58
C GLY A 266 14.48 11.46 -14.65
N PRO A 267 14.66 10.76 -13.53
CA PRO A 267 14.38 9.32 -13.45
C PRO A 267 12.90 9.02 -13.68
N TRP A 268 12.60 7.84 -14.22
CA TRP A 268 11.23 7.31 -14.23
C TRP A 268 10.98 6.50 -12.96
N ILE A 269 9.91 6.80 -12.24
CA ILE A 269 9.49 6.10 -11.03
C ILE A 269 8.15 5.44 -11.30
N GLY A 270 8.10 4.12 -11.21
CA GLY A 270 6.86 3.36 -11.29
C GLY A 270 6.13 3.40 -9.96
N LEU A 271 4.84 3.70 -9.95
CA LEU A 271 3.99 3.55 -8.77
C LEU A 271 3.01 2.41 -8.98
N VAL A 272 2.81 1.55 -7.98
CA VAL A 272 1.77 0.51 -8.01
C VAL A 272 0.64 0.92 -7.09
N LEU A 273 -0.53 1.14 -7.66
CA LEU A 273 -1.72 1.67 -6.99
C LEU A 273 -2.82 0.61 -6.91
N GLN A 274 -3.70 0.73 -5.92
CA GLN A 274 -4.95 -0.01 -5.93
C GLN A 274 -6.02 0.75 -6.69
N ARG A 275 -6.69 0.07 -7.63
CA ARG A 275 -7.78 0.66 -8.41
C ARG A 275 -8.92 1.17 -7.54
N SER A 276 -9.19 0.53 -6.40
CA SER A 276 -10.29 0.89 -5.51
C SER A 276 -10.21 2.35 -5.04
N HIS A 277 -9.04 2.84 -4.65
CA HIS A 277 -8.85 4.26 -4.28
C HIS A 277 -9.14 5.23 -5.43
N LEU A 278 -8.78 4.86 -6.67
CA LEU A 278 -9.03 5.70 -7.85
C LEU A 278 -10.53 5.80 -8.16
N VAL A 279 -11.23 4.66 -8.11
CA VAL A 279 -12.66 4.63 -8.47
C VAL A 279 -13.56 5.19 -7.38
N THR A 280 -13.14 5.12 -6.11
CA THR A 280 -13.86 5.77 -5.00
C THR A 280 -13.56 7.27 -4.89
N GLY A 281 -12.53 7.77 -5.59
CA GLY A 281 -12.02 9.13 -5.45
C GLY A 281 -11.34 9.40 -4.09
N ASP A 282 -10.83 8.35 -3.45
CA ASP A 282 -10.08 8.43 -2.18
C ASP A 282 -8.58 8.30 -2.46
N ASP A 283 -8.08 9.17 -3.35
CA ASP A 283 -6.76 9.09 -3.98
C ASP A 283 -5.85 10.27 -3.63
N ALA A 284 -6.23 11.15 -2.70
CA ALA A 284 -5.49 12.37 -2.35
C ALA A 284 -4.00 12.11 -2.02
N HIS A 285 -3.70 11.00 -1.35
CA HIS A 285 -2.35 10.58 -1.03
C HIS A 285 -1.57 10.07 -2.26
N TYR A 286 -2.24 9.49 -3.25
CA TYR A 286 -1.63 9.17 -4.55
C TYR A 286 -1.33 10.44 -5.34
N VAL A 287 -2.27 11.39 -5.37
CA VAL A 287 -2.07 12.71 -5.99
C VAL A 287 -0.84 13.40 -5.41
N ALA A 288 -0.74 13.45 -4.08
CA ALA A 288 0.37 14.09 -3.37
C ALA A 288 1.73 13.47 -3.72
N LEU A 289 1.84 12.13 -3.74
CA LEU A 289 3.10 11.48 -4.07
C LEU A 289 3.49 11.68 -5.54
N VAL A 290 2.53 11.62 -6.47
CA VAL A 290 2.79 11.92 -7.89
C VAL A 290 3.31 13.36 -8.03
N GLN A 291 2.63 14.33 -7.41
CA GLN A 291 3.03 15.73 -7.45
C GLN A 291 4.41 15.96 -6.83
N GLU A 292 4.72 15.35 -5.69
CA GLU A 292 6.01 15.51 -5.02
C GLU A 292 7.16 14.91 -5.85
N LEU A 293 6.94 13.74 -6.45
CA LEU A 293 7.92 13.13 -7.36
C LEU A 293 8.17 14.01 -8.59
N GLU A 294 7.11 14.53 -9.21
CA GLU A 294 7.23 15.46 -10.35
C GLU A 294 7.92 16.76 -9.94
N PHE A 295 7.56 17.34 -8.79
CA PHE A 295 8.18 18.56 -8.25
C PHE A 295 9.69 18.39 -8.07
N ARG A 296 10.13 17.22 -7.58
CA ARG A 296 11.55 16.86 -7.43
C ARG A 296 12.25 16.46 -8.74
N GLY A 297 11.57 16.60 -9.88
CA GLY A 297 12.14 16.39 -11.20
C GLY A 297 11.97 14.98 -11.75
N ALA A 298 11.25 14.06 -11.09
CA ALA A 298 11.01 12.73 -11.62
C ALA A 298 9.88 12.70 -12.66
N ARG A 299 9.86 11.63 -13.45
CA ARG A 299 8.73 11.21 -14.28
C ARG A 299 8.06 10.04 -13.61
N VAL A 300 6.72 9.97 -13.64
CA VAL A 300 5.99 8.96 -12.86
C VAL A 300 5.15 8.09 -13.79
N ILE A 301 5.12 6.77 -13.58
CA ILE A 301 4.18 5.84 -14.23
C ILE A 301 3.32 5.19 -13.14
N PRO A 302 2.13 5.73 -12.82
CA PRO A 302 1.25 5.15 -11.82
C PRO A 302 0.35 4.07 -12.43
N VAL A 303 0.69 2.82 -12.19
CA VAL A 303 -0.07 1.67 -12.69
C VAL A 303 -1.06 1.19 -11.63
N PHE A 304 -2.21 0.69 -12.07
CA PHE A 304 -3.19 0.09 -11.18
C PHE A 304 -3.72 -1.22 -11.76
N CYS A 305 -4.27 -2.07 -10.90
CA CYS A 305 -5.20 -3.10 -11.31
C CYS A 305 -6.33 -3.29 -10.29
N GLY A 306 -7.46 -3.83 -10.74
CA GLY A 306 -8.58 -4.22 -9.89
C GLY A 306 -8.25 -5.46 -9.08
N GLY A 307 -7.51 -6.40 -9.67
CA GLY A 307 -7.10 -7.65 -9.05
C GLY A 307 -6.05 -7.51 -7.94
N LEU A 308 -5.75 -8.64 -7.31
CA LEU A 308 -4.66 -8.80 -6.32
C LEU A 308 -3.36 -9.28 -6.97
N ASP A 309 -3.21 -9.17 -8.29
CA ASP A 309 -2.02 -9.61 -9.03
C ASP A 309 -1.42 -8.42 -9.77
N PHE A 310 -0.64 -7.63 -9.03
CA PHE A 310 0.03 -6.42 -9.53
C PHE A 310 1.25 -6.77 -10.41
N SER A 311 1.64 -8.04 -10.53
CA SER A 311 2.64 -8.44 -11.52
C SER A 311 2.18 -8.19 -12.96
N LYS A 312 0.86 -8.22 -13.22
CA LYS A 312 0.28 -7.96 -14.54
C LYS A 312 0.50 -6.51 -14.99
N PRO A 313 0.09 -5.47 -14.23
CA PRO A 313 0.36 -4.10 -14.63
C PRO A 313 1.86 -3.78 -14.63
N VAL A 314 2.66 -4.35 -13.72
CA VAL A 314 4.13 -4.21 -13.77
C VAL A 314 4.69 -4.71 -15.11
N ARG A 315 4.33 -5.93 -15.54
CA ARG A 315 4.79 -6.48 -16.82
C ARG A 315 4.25 -5.74 -18.03
N SER A 316 3.05 -5.18 -17.95
CA SER A 316 2.38 -4.54 -19.08
C SER A 316 2.81 -3.08 -19.29
N TYR A 317 3.19 -2.38 -18.22
CA TYR A 317 3.35 -0.92 -18.25
C TYR A 317 4.72 -0.42 -17.78
N PHE A 318 5.54 -1.25 -17.13
CA PHE A 318 6.92 -0.90 -16.77
C PHE A 318 7.97 -1.43 -17.74
N PHE A 319 7.55 -2.08 -18.82
CA PHE A 319 8.41 -2.53 -19.92
C PHE A 319 8.01 -1.82 -21.21
N SER A 320 8.96 -1.65 -22.12
CA SER A 320 8.68 -1.08 -23.43
C SER A 320 7.74 -1.99 -24.22
N SER A 321 6.75 -1.41 -24.89
CA SER A 321 5.87 -2.12 -25.83
C SER A 321 6.64 -2.76 -26.99
N THR A 322 7.76 -2.14 -27.39
CA THR A 322 8.59 -2.57 -28.52
C THR A 322 9.72 -3.51 -28.13
N ASP A 323 10.20 -3.44 -26.88
CA ASP A 323 11.20 -4.35 -26.31
C ASP A 323 10.74 -4.80 -24.91
N PRO A 324 10.03 -5.94 -24.80
CA PRO A 324 9.54 -6.46 -23.53
C PRO A 324 10.65 -6.76 -22.50
N GLY A 325 11.92 -6.80 -22.92
CA GLY A 325 13.07 -6.96 -22.04
C GLY A 325 13.62 -5.64 -21.48
N GLN A 326 13.16 -4.50 -22.00
CA GLN A 326 13.63 -3.16 -21.62
C GLN A 326 12.69 -2.51 -20.58
N PRO A 327 13.13 -2.34 -19.32
CA PRO A 327 12.34 -1.63 -18.33
C PRO A 327 12.31 -0.13 -18.60
N LEU A 328 11.15 0.49 -18.46
CA LEU A 328 10.91 1.93 -18.60
C LEU A 328 11.19 2.72 -17.31
N VAL A 329 11.21 2.04 -16.15
CA VAL A 329 11.37 2.67 -14.83
C VAL A 329 12.77 2.44 -14.24
N ASP A 330 13.20 3.36 -13.39
CA ASP A 330 14.48 3.35 -12.65
C ASP A 330 14.31 2.85 -11.20
N ALA A 331 13.12 3.01 -10.62
CA ALA A 331 12.71 2.47 -9.32
C ALA A 331 11.19 2.27 -9.28
N VAL A 332 10.71 1.44 -8.36
CA VAL A 332 9.27 1.18 -8.14
C VAL A 332 8.90 1.45 -6.69
N VAL A 333 7.77 2.10 -6.46
CA VAL A 333 7.16 2.26 -5.14
C VAL A 333 5.75 1.68 -5.19
N SER A 334 5.50 0.61 -4.46
CA SER A 334 4.16 0.08 -4.28
C SER A 334 3.45 0.81 -3.15
N LEU A 335 2.25 1.34 -3.41
CA LEU A 335 1.43 2.05 -2.42
C LEU A 335 0.25 1.19 -1.95
N THR A 336 0.27 -0.11 -2.26
CA THR A 336 -0.82 -1.04 -1.94
C THR A 336 -0.76 -1.52 -0.49
N GLY A 337 0.43 -1.50 0.12
CA GLY A 337 0.70 -2.11 1.42
C GLY A 337 0.53 -3.62 1.49
N PHE A 338 0.52 -4.32 0.35
CA PHE A 338 0.40 -5.78 0.26
C PHE A 338 1.49 -6.38 -0.63
N ALA A 339 1.54 -7.72 -0.66
CA ALA A 339 2.36 -8.45 -1.63
C ALA A 339 2.04 -8.02 -3.07
N LEU A 340 3.03 -8.10 -3.95
CA LEU A 340 2.84 -7.81 -5.37
C LEU A 340 1.86 -8.81 -6.01
N VAL A 341 1.87 -10.07 -5.57
CA VAL A 341 0.99 -11.13 -6.08
C VAL A 341 0.29 -11.85 -4.93
N GLY A 342 -1.02 -11.63 -4.84
CA GLY A 342 -1.91 -12.25 -3.87
C GLY A 342 -2.47 -11.29 -2.82
N GLY A 343 -3.38 -11.80 -2.00
CA GLY A 343 -4.00 -11.05 -0.91
C GLY A 343 -3.52 -11.53 0.47
N PRO A 344 -4.02 -10.92 1.56
CA PRO A 344 -3.64 -11.27 2.94
C PRO A 344 -3.74 -12.75 3.29
N ALA A 345 -4.68 -13.48 2.66
CA ALA A 345 -4.93 -14.90 2.93
C ALA A 345 -4.12 -15.86 2.05
N ARG A 346 -3.63 -15.42 0.88
CA ARG A 346 -2.89 -16.27 -0.06
C ARG A 346 -2.01 -15.42 -0.96
N GLN A 347 -0.70 -15.52 -0.75
CA GLN A 347 0.35 -14.86 -1.51
C GLN A 347 1.07 -15.84 -2.46
N ASP A 348 1.65 -15.30 -3.53
CA ASP A 348 2.51 -16.02 -4.49
C ASP A 348 3.84 -15.29 -4.65
N HIS A 349 4.66 -15.36 -3.60
CA HIS A 349 5.99 -14.75 -3.57
C HIS A 349 6.90 -15.21 -4.71
N PRO A 350 6.95 -16.50 -5.11
CA PRO A 350 7.78 -16.92 -6.24
C PRO A 350 7.49 -16.15 -7.53
N ARG A 351 6.21 -15.92 -7.85
CA ARG A 351 5.82 -15.14 -9.04
C ARG A 351 6.09 -13.65 -8.90
N ALA A 352 5.94 -13.10 -7.68
CA ALA A 352 6.32 -11.73 -7.38
C ALA A 352 7.83 -11.53 -7.62
N VAL A 353 8.66 -12.40 -7.02
CA VAL A 353 10.11 -12.40 -7.16
C VAL A 353 10.54 -12.56 -8.62
N GLU A 354 9.94 -13.49 -9.38
CA GLU A 354 10.23 -13.65 -10.81
C GLU A 354 10.01 -12.34 -11.60
N THR A 355 8.89 -11.66 -11.31
CA THR A 355 8.54 -10.41 -11.99
C THR A 355 9.47 -9.26 -11.58
N LEU A 356 9.79 -9.14 -10.28
CA LEU A 356 10.68 -8.10 -9.76
C LEU A 356 12.13 -8.33 -10.20
N GLN A 357 12.58 -9.58 -10.29
CA GLN A 357 13.90 -9.94 -10.83
C GLN A 357 14.01 -9.64 -12.33
N ALA A 358 12.95 -9.90 -13.11
CA ALA A 358 12.91 -9.53 -14.51
C ALA A 358 12.99 -8.00 -14.70
N LEU A 359 12.30 -7.23 -13.85
CA LEU A 359 12.38 -5.77 -13.86
C LEU A 359 13.76 -5.27 -13.41
N ASN A 360 14.36 -5.93 -12.41
CA ASN A 360 15.66 -5.63 -11.81
C ASN A 360 15.80 -4.15 -11.43
N ARG A 361 14.86 -3.66 -10.62
CA ARG A 361 14.82 -2.28 -10.09
C ARG A 361 14.56 -2.30 -8.59
N PRO A 362 15.00 -1.26 -7.84
CA PRO A 362 14.64 -1.12 -6.43
C PRO A 362 13.12 -1.13 -6.28
N TYR A 363 12.62 -1.98 -5.39
CA TYR A 363 11.20 -2.15 -5.09
C TYR A 363 10.92 -1.70 -3.66
N MET A 364 10.38 -0.50 -3.53
CA MET A 364 9.96 0.07 -2.25
C MET A 364 8.48 -0.21 -2.02
N VAL A 365 8.08 -0.29 -0.76
CA VAL A 365 6.67 -0.42 -0.38
C VAL A 365 6.34 0.66 0.64
N ALA A 366 5.35 1.49 0.32
CA ALA A 366 4.80 2.48 1.21
C ALA A 366 3.39 2.06 1.63
N LEU A 367 3.07 2.24 2.91
CA LEU A 367 1.93 1.59 3.55
C LEU A 367 0.83 2.63 3.85
N PRO A 368 -0.39 2.48 3.31
CA PRO A 368 -1.53 3.22 3.82
C PRO A 368 -1.92 2.68 5.20
N LEU A 369 -2.34 3.54 6.12
CA LEU A 369 -2.94 3.10 7.38
C LEU A 369 -4.33 2.52 7.11
N VAL A 370 -4.47 1.21 7.29
CA VAL A 370 -5.72 0.49 6.97
C VAL A 370 -6.60 0.30 8.21
N PHE A 371 -6.00 -0.06 9.35
CA PHE A 371 -6.75 -0.47 10.56
C PHE A 371 -6.66 0.53 11.71
N GLN A 372 -5.75 1.50 11.62
CA GLN A 372 -5.58 2.56 12.60
C GLN A 372 -5.80 3.93 11.96
N THR A 373 -6.35 4.85 12.75
CA THR A 373 -6.42 6.28 12.41
C THR A 373 -5.02 6.91 12.52
N THR A 374 -4.87 8.09 11.94
CA THR A 374 -3.62 8.86 12.08
C THR A 374 -3.31 9.18 13.53
N GLN A 375 -4.33 9.56 14.31
CA GLN A 375 -4.16 9.91 15.71
C GLN A 375 -3.73 8.71 16.56
N GLU A 376 -4.28 7.52 16.28
CA GLU A 376 -3.85 6.28 16.95
C GLU A 376 -2.40 5.93 16.62
N TRP A 377 -1.97 6.17 15.37
CA TRP A 377 -0.58 5.94 14.96
C TRP A 377 0.40 6.95 15.58
N GLU A 378 0.06 8.24 15.58
CA GLU A 378 0.90 9.30 16.14
C GLU A 378 1.05 9.19 17.66
N ALA A 379 0.00 8.73 18.35
CA ALA A 379 0.02 8.54 19.80
C ALA A 379 0.65 7.20 20.24
N SER A 380 1.06 6.34 19.29
CA SER A 380 1.57 5.00 19.56
C SER A 380 3.10 4.98 19.66
N ASP A 381 3.63 4.63 20.83
CA ASP A 381 5.07 4.42 21.02
C ASP A 381 5.63 3.27 20.14
N LEU A 382 4.77 2.34 19.72
CA LEU A 382 5.13 1.21 18.86
C LEU A 382 5.00 1.55 17.36
N GLY A 383 4.37 2.67 17.01
CA GLY A 383 3.94 2.96 15.64
C GLY A 383 2.78 2.07 15.19
N LEU A 384 2.99 1.21 14.19
CA LEU A 384 1.93 0.36 13.62
C LEU A 384 1.39 -0.68 14.61
N HIS A 385 0.07 -0.90 14.59
CA HIS A 385 -0.52 -2.05 15.28
C HIS A 385 0.06 -3.39 14.80
N PRO A 386 0.22 -4.40 15.69
CA PRO A 386 0.83 -5.70 15.34
C PRO A 386 0.19 -6.41 14.13
N VAL A 387 -1.13 -6.27 13.95
CA VAL A 387 -1.84 -6.82 12.79
C VAL A 387 -1.42 -6.12 11.49
N GLN A 388 -1.23 -4.80 11.50
CA GLN A 388 -0.69 -4.07 10.35
C GLN A 388 0.76 -4.47 10.09
N VAL A 389 1.60 -4.59 11.13
CA VAL A 389 3.00 -5.03 10.95
C VAL A 389 3.06 -6.38 10.23
N ALA A 390 2.27 -7.36 10.69
CA ALA A 390 2.25 -8.68 10.06
C ALA A 390 1.79 -8.65 8.60
N LEU A 391 0.79 -7.82 8.27
CA LEU A 391 0.18 -7.81 6.94
C LEU A 391 0.88 -6.88 5.94
N GLN A 392 1.42 -5.77 6.42
CA GLN A 392 1.90 -4.66 5.60
C GLN A 392 3.42 -4.53 5.63
N ILE A 393 4.12 -5.08 6.63
CA ILE A 393 5.59 -5.09 6.68
C ILE A 393 6.12 -6.48 6.32
N ALA A 394 5.76 -7.50 7.10
CA ALA A 394 6.37 -8.82 6.96
C ALA A 394 6.06 -9.49 5.61
N ILE A 395 4.86 -9.29 5.06
CA ILE A 395 4.47 -9.88 3.77
C ILE A 395 5.27 -9.27 2.61
N PRO A 396 5.34 -7.93 2.43
CA PRO A 396 6.13 -7.37 1.35
C PRO A 396 7.65 -7.61 1.48
N GLU A 397 8.17 -7.79 2.69
CA GLU A 397 9.58 -8.18 2.89
C GLU A 397 9.90 -9.53 2.21
N LEU A 398 8.94 -10.46 2.15
CA LEU A 398 9.10 -11.73 1.43
C LEU A 398 9.19 -11.56 -0.10
N ASP A 399 8.68 -10.45 -0.64
CA ASP A 399 8.86 -10.08 -2.05
C ASP A 399 10.22 -9.39 -2.30
N GLY A 400 11.00 -9.11 -1.24
CA GLY A 400 12.23 -8.33 -1.30
C GLY A 400 12.02 -6.82 -1.28
N ALA A 401 10.87 -6.35 -0.76
CA ALA A 401 10.60 -4.93 -0.61
C ALA A 401 11.55 -4.25 0.38
N ILE A 402 11.85 -2.97 0.13
CA ILE A 402 12.66 -2.14 1.00
C ILE A 402 11.84 -0.96 1.57
N GLU A 403 12.31 -0.46 2.71
CA GLU A 403 11.86 0.81 3.32
C GLU A 403 10.34 0.94 3.51
N PRO A 404 9.73 0.12 4.39
CA PRO A 404 8.31 0.23 4.71
C PRO A 404 8.02 1.52 5.48
N ILE A 405 7.56 2.55 4.76
CA ILE A 405 7.21 3.86 5.33
C ILE A 405 5.70 4.06 5.25
N VAL A 406 5.10 4.57 6.33
CA VAL A 406 3.69 4.97 6.32
C VAL A 406 3.50 6.12 5.33
N LEU A 407 2.61 5.95 4.36
CA LEU A 407 2.33 6.95 3.32
C LEU A 407 1.18 7.89 3.72
N SER A 408 0.06 7.31 4.14
CA SER A 408 -1.20 8.03 4.29
C SER A 408 -1.91 7.61 5.56
N GLY A 409 -2.49 8.61 6.19
CA GLY A 409 -3.31 8.47 7.38
C GLY A 409 -4.78 8.29 7.05
N ARG A 410 -5.57 7.93 8.06
CA ARG A 410 -7.02 7.86 7.97
C ARG A 410 -7.65 8.82 8.96
N ASP A 411 -8.54 9.68 8.47
CA ASP A 411 -9.25 10.62 9.31
C ASP A 411 -10.33 9.90 10.14
N ALA A 412 -10.32 10.12 11.46
CA ALA A 412 -11.23 9.44 12.38
C ALA A 412 -12.72 9.82 12.22
N ALA A 413 -13.01 10.96 11.57
CA ALA A 413 -14.36 11.52 11.44
C ALA A 413 -15.00 11.28 10.06
N THR A 414 -14.22 11.11 9.01
CA THR A 414 -14.68 10.86 7.63
C THR A 414 -14.25 9.50 7.09
N GLY A 415 -13.26 8.87 7.73
CA GLY A 415 -12.72 7.58 7.34
C GLY A 415 -11.96 7.62 6.01
N LYS A 416 -11.80 8.81 5.43
CA LYS A 416 -11.06 9.04 4.19
C LYS A 416 -9.56 9.01 4.44
N ALA A 417 -8.82 8.60 3.41
CA ALA A 417 -7.39 8.72 3.41
C ALA A 417 -6.99 10.21 3.34
N HIS A 418 -5.97 10.60 4.10
CA HIS A 418 -5.35 11.91 3.96
C HIS A 418 -3.83 11.77 3.92
N THR A 419 -3.21 12.77 3.29
CA THR A 419 -1.77 12.83 3.07
C THR A 419 -1.04 13.21 4.36
N LEU A 420 0.10 12.55 4.61
CA LEU A 420 1.07 12.94 5.63
C LEU A 420 2.30 13.53 4.91
N GLN A 421 2.44 14.86 4.89
CA GLN A 421 3.39 15.53 4.00
C GLN A 421 4.84 15.08 4.21
N ASP A 422 5.32 15.07 5.46
CA ASP A 422 6.71 14.67 5.78
C ASP A 422 7.01 13.23 5.31
N ARG A 423 5.98 12.37 5.29
CA ARG A 423 6.09 11.00 4.78
C ARG A 423 6.17 10.95 3.26
N VAL A 424 5.34 11.73 2.57
CA VAL A 424 5.40 11.87 1.11
C VAL A 424 6.78 12.36 0.68
N ASP A 425 7.31 13.38 1.34
CA ASP A 425 8.64 13.93 1.08
C ASP A 425 9.73 12.88 1.25
N ALA A 426 9.67 12.11 2.35
CA ALA A 426 10.61 11.07 2.67
C ALA A 426 10.59 9.91 1.66
N ILE A 427 9.39 9.49 1.21
CA ILE A 427 9.23 8.44 0.19
C ILE A 427 9.75 8.93 -1.15
N ALA A 428 9.35 10.14 -1.57
CA ALA A 428 9.75 10.73 -2.83
C ALA A 428 11.27 10.93 -2.91
N GLU A 429 11.89 11.44 -1.84
CA GLU A 429 13.34 11.58 -1.77
C GLU A 429 14.03 10.23 -1.93
N ARG A 430 13.67 9.23 -1.13
CA ARG A 430 14.35 7.94 -1.15
C ARG A 430 14.15 7.19 -2.48
N ALA A 431 12.96 7.25 -3.07
CA ALA A 431 12.70 6.70 -4.40
C ALA A 431 13.61 7.33 -5.48
N ILE A 432 13.77 8.66 -5.45
CA ILE A 432 14.67 9.37 -6.37
C ILE A 432 16.13 9.02 -6.10
N ARG A 433 16.56 8.83 -4.85
CA ARG A 433 17.93 8.39 -4.52
C ARG A 433 18.22 6.99 -5.07
N TRP A 434 17.28 6.06 -4.92
CA TRP A 434 17.36 4.70 -5.49
C TRP A 434 17.43 4.73 -7.03
N ALA A 435 16.57 5.51 -7.67
CA ALA A 435 16.62 5.71 -9.12
C ALA A 435 17.93 6.37 -9.58
N THR A 436 18.44 7.34 -8.81
CA THR A 436 19.72 8.01 -9.08
C THR A 436 20.89 7.02 -9.00
N LEU A 437 20.85 6.06 -8.06
CA LEU A 437 21.87 5.02 -7.95
C LEU A 437 21.94 4.15 -9.23
N ARG A 438 20.79 3.91 -9.88
CA ARG A 438 20.74 3.18 -11.17
C ARG A 438 21.38 3.98 -12.30
N ARG A 439 21.04 5.27 -12.41
CA ARG A 439 21.45 6.16 -13.50
C ARG A 439 22.89 6.64 -13.40
N LYS A 440 23.39 6.87 -12.18
CA LYS A 440 24.73 7.44 -11.95
C LYS A 440 25.83 6.48 -12.43
N PRO A 441 26.79 6.94 -13.27
CA PRO A 441 27.93 6.13 -13.68
C PRO A 441 28.74 5.64 -12.49
N ARG A 442 29.29 4.40 -12.55
CA ARG A 442 30.03 3.79 -11.44
C ARG A 442 31.17 4.67 -10.91
N GLN A 443 31.94 5.30 -11.79
CA GLN A 443 33.04 6.20 -11.42
C GLN A 443 32.57 7.43 -10.61
N ALA A 444 31.33 7.87 -10.80
CA ALA A 444 30.76 9.02 -10.08
C ALA A 444 30.04 8.63 -8.77
N LYS A 445 29.86 7.33 -8.50
CA LYS A 445 29.19 6.85 -7.28
C LYS A 445 30.11 7.02 -6.07
N LYS A 446 29.61 7.70 -5.05
CA LYS A 446 30.27 7.86 -3.75
C LYS A 446 29.62 6.91 -2.75
N LEU A 447 30.42 6.06 -2.11
CA LEU A 447 29.97 5.01 -1.21
C LEU A 447 30.55 5.24 0.19
N ALA A 448 29.73 5.07 1.21
CA ALA A 448 30.18 5.06 2.60
C ALA A 448 29.99 3.64 3.17
N ILE A 449 31.03 3.14 3.83
CA ILE A 449 31.04 1.90 4.59
C ILE A 449 31.23 2.30 6.05
N THR A 450 30.24 2.04 6.89
CA THR A 450 30.27 2.43 8.30
C THR A 450 30.59 1.22 9.17
N VAL A 451 31.68 1.32 9.94
CA VAL A 451 32.09 0.35 10.95
C VAL A 451 31.58 0.82 12.31
N PHE A 452 30.87 -0.04 13.02
CA PHE A 452 30.41 0.22 14.38
C PHE A 452 31.38 -0.38 15.39
N SER A 453 31.45 0.23 16.59
CA SER A 453 32.05 -0.40 17.76
C SER A 453 33.54 -0.72 17.60
N PHE A 454 34.31 0.23 17.06
CA PHE A 454 35.75 0.08 16.82
C PHE A 454 36.53 1.28 17.38
N PRO A 455 37.64 1.07 18.13
CA PRO A 455 38.17 -0.21 18.64
C PRO A 455 37.19 -0.96 19.57
N PRO A 456 37.28 -2.31 19.67
CA PRO A 456 36.30 -3.12 20.39
C PRO A 456 36.55 -3.10 21.91
N ASP A 457 36.32 -1.95 22.55
CA ASP A 457 36.61 -1.73 23.98
C ASP A 457 35.59 -2.39 24.91
N LYS A 458 34.43 -2.79 24.39
CA LYS A 458 33.36 -3.46 25.13
C LYS A 458 32.94 -4.71 24.37
N GLY A 459 33.32 -5.89 24.87
CA GLY A 459 32.99 -7.16 24.23
C GLY A 459 31.50 -7.35 23.91
N ASN A 460 31.22 -8.13 22.87
CA ASN A 460 29.94 -8.75 22.46
C ASN A 460 28.63 -7.93 22.47
N VAL A 461 28.64 -6.60 22.51
CA VAL A 461 27.42 -5.80 22.28
C VAL A 461 27.32 -5.42 20.80
N GLY A 462 26.50 -6.15 20.03
CA GLY A 462 26.22 -5.85 18.63
C GLY A 462 27.30 -6.28 17.62
N THR A 463 28.23 -7.16 18.02
CA THR A 463 29.29 -7.64 17.14
C THR A 463 28.71 -8.40 15.95
N ALA A 464 29.24 -8.11 14.76
CA ALA A 464 29.20 -9.04 13.64
C ALA A 464 30.06 -10.25 14.03
N ALA A 465 29.56 -11.08 14.95
CA ALA A 465 30.33 -11.97 15.83
C ALA A 465 31.10 -13.09 15.09
N TYR A 466 30.86 -13.24 13.79
CA TYR A 466 31.58 -14.16 12.91
C TYR A 466 32.00 -13.50 11.58
N LEU A 467 32.11 -12.16 11.57
CA LEU A 467 32.56 -11.39 10.41
C LEU A 467 33.94 -10.80 10.70
N ASN A 468 34.94 -11.19 9.91
CA ASN A 468 36.20 -10.46 9.89
C ASN A 468 35.97 -9.15 9.11
N VAL A 469 35.70 -8.08 9.85
CA VAL A 469 35.21 -6.79 9.31
C VAL A 469 36.18 -6.20 8.29
N PHE A 470 37.45 -6.00 8.66
CA PHE A 470 38.42 -5.33 7.78
C PHE A 470 38.83 -6.20 6.58
N ASP A 471 38.92 -7.52 6.74
CA ASP A 471 39.10 -8.43 5.59
C ASP A 471 37.92 -8.37 4.62
N SER A 472 36.69 -8.29 5.15
CA SER A 472 35.49 -8.20 4.32
C SER A 472 35.42 -6.87 3.58
N ILE A 473 35.71 -5.76 4.26
CA ILE A 473 35.74 -4.42 3.65
C ILE A 473 36.82 -4.35 2.57
N HIS A 474 38.03 -4.87 2.86
CA HIS A 474 39.12 -4.90 1.88
C HIS A 474 38.71 -5.65 0.61
N ARG A 475 38.14 -6.86 0.74
CA ARG A 475 37.62 -7.64 -0.40
C ARG A 475 36.54 -6.89 -1.17
N VAL A 476 35.60 -6.22 -0.49
CA VAL A 476 34.57 -5.40 -1.14
C VAL A 476 35.20 -4.24 -1.91
N MET A 477 36.20 -3.57 -1.35
CA MET A 477 36.87 -2.44 -2.00
C MET A 477 37.66 -2.86 -3.25
N VAL A 478 38.38 -4.00 -3.19
CA VAL A 478 39.04 -4.59 -4.36
C VAL A 478 38.03 -4.87 -5.48
N GLU A 479 36.94 -5.58 -5.17
CA GLU A 479 35.89 -5.90 -6.15
C GLU A 479 35.21 -4.64 -6.72
N LEU A 480 35.01 -3.59 -5.90
CA LEU A 480 34.48 -2.31 -6.36
C LEU A 480 35.44 -1.64 -7.36
N GLN A 481 36.75 -1.63 -7.08
CA GLN A 481 37.75 -1.09 -8.00
C GLN A 481 37.73 -1.85 -9.33
N ASP A 482 37.72 -3.19 -9.28
CA ASP A 482 37.68 -4.05 -10.47
C ASP A 482 36.40 -3.85 -11.30
N ARG A 483 35.27 -3.50 -10.67
CA ARG A 483 34.01 -3.17 -11.35
C ARG A 483 33.94 -1.75 -11.90
N GLY A 484 35.01 -0.96 -11.75
CA GLY A 484 35.17 0.39 -12.29
C GLY A 484 34.60 1.49 -11.38
N TYR A 485 34.52 1.27 -10.08
CA TYR A 485 34.32 2.35 -9.11
C TYR A 485 35.63 3.10 -8.90
N HIS A 486 35.53 4.40 -8.58
CA HIS A 486 36.70 5.25 -8.39
C HIS A 486 37.22 5.10 -6.95
N LEU A 487 38.28 4.31 -6.79
CA LEU A 487 39.04 4.18 -5.55
C LEU A 487 40.47 4.66 -5.78
N GLU A 488 41.01 5.38 -4.80
CA GLU A 488 42.39 5.86 -4.75
C GLU A 488 43.04 5.34 -3.46
N ASP A 489 44.36 5.13 -3.49
CA ASP A 489 45.14 4.69 -2.33
C ASP A 489 44.59 3.44 -1.62
N LEU A 490 44.03 2.48 -2.39
CA LEU A 490 43.54 1.22 -1.85
C LEU A 490 44.70 0.44 -1.20
N PRO A 491 44.66 0.10 0.10
CA PRO A 491 45.73 -0.64 0.75
C PRO A 491 45.85 -2.07 0.20
N ASP A 492 47.07 -2.59 0.10
CA ASP A 492 47.34 -3.93 -0.46
C ASP A 492 46.81 -5.08 0.43
N THR A 493 46.63 -4.82 1.73
CA THR A 493 46.21 -5.85 2.70
C THR A 493 45.12 -5.35 3.64
N PRO A 494 44.29 -6.25 4.19
CA PRO A 494 43.33 -5.92 5.24
C PRO A 494 43.94 -5.24 6.46
N LYS A 495 45.16 -5.66 6.87
CA LYS A 495 45.89 -5.03 7.98
C LYS A 495 46.23 -3.58 7.66
N ALA A 496 46.77 -3.31 6.48
CA ALA A 496 47.07 -1.94 6.05
C ALA A 496 45.81 -1.06 5.95
N LEU A 497 44.65 -1.64 5.60
CA LEU A 497 43.36 -0.94 5.66
C LEU A 497 42.95 -0.60 7.10
N MET A 498 43.10 -1.53 8.03
CA MET A 498 42.83 -1.28 9.45
C MET A 498 43.75 -0.19 10.00
N ASP A 499 45.05 -0.27 9.73
CA ASP A 499 46.07 0.70 10.17
C ASP A 499 45.82 2.10 9.59
N ALA A 500 45.24 2.19 8.38
CA ALA A 500 44.87 3.46 7.77
C ALA A 500 43.66 4.15 8.45
N VAL A 501 42.80 3.36 9.11
CA VAL A 501 41.61 3.83 9.83
C VAL A 501 41.89 4.02 11.32
N LEU A 502 42.80 3.21 11.89
CA LEU A 502 43.22 3.23 13.27
C LEU A 502 44.75 3.36 13.34
N ARG A 503 45.23 4.54 13.73
CA ARG A 503 46.65 4.73 13.94
C ARG A 503 47.05 4.03 15.24
N ASP A 504 48.13 3.27 15.15
CA ASP A 504 48.74 2.55 16.28
C ASP A 504 47.80 1.52 16.93
N ALA A 505 47.19 0.66 16.10
CA ALA A 505 46.29 -0.41 16.54
C ALA A 505 46.94 -1.42 17.50
N ASP A 506 48.27 -1.56 17.44
CA ASP A 506 49.11 -2.47 18.23
C ASP A 506 49.86 -1.73 19.38
N ALA A 507 49.50 -0.48 19.72
CA ALA A 507 50.26 0.40 20.60
C ALA A 507 50.68 -0.27 21.93
N VAL A 508 52.01 -0.39 22.12
CA VAL A 508 52.65 -0.82 23.37
C VAL A 508 52.71 0.34 24.38
N GLU A 509 52.62 1.60 23.91
CA GLU A 509 52.46 2.82 24.70
C GLU A 509 51.39 3.73 24.06
N GLY A 510 50.33 4.06 24.80
CA GLY A 510 49.23 4.94 24.35
C GLY A 510 47.91 4.21 24.07
N ALA A 511 46.84 4.97 23.82
CA ALA A 511 45.53 4.43 23.42
C ALA A 511 45.39 4.51 21.88
N PRO A 512 44.80 3.50 21.20
CA PRO A 512 44.61 3.53 19.75
C PRO A 512 43.83 4.78 19.30
N GLU A 513 44.30 5.47 18.25
CA GLU A 513 43.70 6.71 17.76
C GLU A 513 42.99 6.51 16.42
N LEU A 514 41.68 6.79 16.39
CA LEU A 514 40.92 6.78 15.15
C LEU A 514 41.32 7.94 14.23
N ALA A 515 41.48 7.64 12.95
CA ALA A 515 41.75 8.66 11.94
C ALA A 515 40.58 9.66 11.87
N VAL A 516 40.85 10.96 12.02
CA VAL A 516 39.86 12.02 11.83
C VAL A 516 39.78 12.38 10.34
N ALA A 517 38.64 12.10 9.72
CA ALA A 517 38.39 12.40 8.32
C ALA A 517 37.89 13.83 8.12
N TYR A 518 37.13 14.35 9.07
CA TYR A 518 36.53 15.68 9.00
C TYR A 518 36.31 16.27 10.40
N ARG A 519 36.43 17.59 10.51
CA ARG A 519 36.10 18.37 11.71
C ARG A 519 34.95 19.30 11.35
N MET A 520 33.76 18.99 11.84
CA MET A 520 32.55 19.74 11.56
C MET A 520 32.35 20.81 12.63
N GLY A 521 32.34 22.08 12.22
CA GLY A 521 32.06 23.19 13.14
C GLY A 521 30.61 23.18 13.62
N CYS A 522 30.35 23.72 14.82
CA CYS A 522 29.00 23.73 15.40
C CYS A 522 27.97 24.45 14.50
N GLU A 523 28.35 25.56 13.86
CA GLU A 523 27.47 26.28 12.93
C GLU A 523 27.05 25.37 11.76
N GLU A 524 28.00 24.64 11.17
CA GLU A 524 27.72 23.70 10.10
C GLU A 524 26.81 22.56 10.59
N TYR A 525 27.07 22.04 11.79
CA TYR A 525 26.25 20.99 12.40
C TYR A 525 24.78 21.42 12.55
N TYR A 526 24.51 22.59 13.14
CA TYR A 526 23.14 23.10 13.31
C TYR A 526 22.48 23.40 11.96
N ARG A 527 23.23 23.87 10.97
CA ARG A 527 22.72 24.14 9.62
C ARG A 527 22.34 22.85 8.87
N LEU A 528 23.12 21.79 9.00
CA LEU A 528 22.92 20.53 8.27
C LEU A 528 22.09 19.48 9.01
N THR A 529 21.83 19.70 10.31
CA THR A 529 21.14 18.75 11.19
C THR A 529 19.94 19.44 11.85
N PRO A 530 18.79 19.59 11.15
CA PRO A 530 17.63 20.33 11.68
C PRO A 530 17.07 19.76 13.00
N TYR A 531 17.33 18.48 13.29
CA TYR A 531 16.92 17.83 14.53
C TYR A 531 17.92 17.99 15.69
N ALA A 532 19.00 18.76 15.50
CA ALA A 532 20.07 18.92 16.50
C ALA A 532 19.54 19.41 17.86
N GLU A 533 18.60 20.35 17.87
CA GLU A 533 18.02 20.89 19.12
C GLU A 533 17.34 19.82 19.95
N ARG A 534 16.71 18.82 19.32
CA ARG A 534 16.06 17.68 20.01
C ARG A 534 17.05 16.79 20.76
N LEU A 535 18.34 16.87 20.43
CA LEU A 535 19.40 16.10 21.08
C LEU A 535 19.97 16.83 22.32
N GLU A 536 19.77 18.14 22.43
CA GLU A 536 20.41 18.95 23.48
C GLU A 536 19.97 18.57 24.88
N ASP A 537 18.73 18.12 25.06
CA ASP A 537 18.18 17.71 26.35
C ASP A 537 19.01 16.58 27.01
N ASN A 538 19.53 15.65 26.19
CA ASN A 538 20.29 14.50 26.66
C ASN A 538 21.81 14.72 26.58
N TRP A 539 22.24 15.46 25.55
CA TRP A 539 23.66 15.53 25.16
C TRP A 539 24.31 16.90 25.37
N GLY A 540 23.52 17.93 25.67
CA GLY A 540 23.97 19.33 25.73
C GLY A 540 24.19 19.93 24.34
N LYS A 541 24.67 21.18 24.31
CA LYS A 541 24.96 21.90 23.06
C LYS A 541 26.14 21.30 22.31
N ALA A 542 26.14 21.45 20.98
CA ALA A 542 27.28 21.10 20.14
C ALA A 542 28.56 21.87 20.58
N PRO A 543 29.76 21.27 20.50
CA PRO A 543 30.06 19.95 19.91
C PRO A 543 29.85 18.77 20.87
N GLY A 544 29.37 19.01 22.08
CA GLY A 544 29.22 18.00 23.12
C GLY A 544 30.57 17.44 23.63
N SER A 545 30.48 16.36 24.40
CA SER A 545 31.63 15.69 25.02
C SER A 545 32.06 14.39 24.33
N LEU A 546 31.26 13.90 23.38
CA LEU A 546 31.55 12.68 22.61
C LEU A 546 32.00 13.05 21.21
N ASN A 547 32.98 12.34 20.68
CA ASN A 547 33.54 12.56 19.34
C ASN A 547 33.83 14.04 19.07
N SER A 548 34.52 14.69 20.02
CA SER A 548 34.70 16.14 20.06
C SER A 548 36.14 16.48 20.42
N ASP A 549 36.68 17.53 19.81
CA ASP A 549 37.95 18.16 20.20
C ASP A 549 37.75 19.38 21.12
N GLY A 550 36.52 19.58 21.59
CA GLY A 550 36.10 20.74 22.38
C GLY A 550 35.59 21.93 21.54
N GLN A 551 35.85 21.94 20.23
CA GLN A 551 35.38 22.99 19.30
C GLN A 551 34.53 22.45 18.14
N ASN A 552 34.80 21.22 17.72
CA ASN A 552 34.22 20.59 16.53
C ASN A 552 33.72 19.19 16.84
N LEU A 553 32.73 18.74 16.06
CA LEU A 553 32.37 17.33 15.99
C LEU A 553 33.37 16.61 15.06
N LEU A 554 33.95 15.52 15.54
CA LEU A 554 34.94 14.71 14.84
C LEU A 554 34.24 13.58 14.08
N ILE A 555 34.47 13.53 12.77
CA ILE A 555 34.02 12.41 11.93
C ILE A 555 35.21 11.48 11.70
N TYR A 556 35.13 10.29 12.25
CA TYR A 556 36.21 9.30 12.16
C TYR A 556 36.11 8.46 10.89
N GLY A 557 37.25 8.18 10.27
CA GLY A 557 37.36 7.34 9.10
C GLY A 557 38.50 7.72 8.16
N ARG A 558 38.53 7.07 7.00
CA ARG A 558 39.47 7.34 5.91
C ARG A 558 38.76 7.29 4.55
N ARG A 559 39.17 8.19 3.66
CA ARG A 559 38.67 8.27 2.28
C ARG A 559 39.67 7.65 1.31
N PHE A 560 39.14 6.87 0.38
CA PHE A 560 39.83 6.14 -0.69
C PHE A 560 39.15 6.50 -2.02
N GLY A 561 39.45 7.67 -2.58
CA GLY A 561 38.76 8.22 -3.75
C GLY A 561 37.28 8.54 -3.47
N HIS A 562 36.36 7.77 -4.07
CA HIS A 562 34.91 7.88 -3.84
C HIS A 562 34.36 6.88 -2.81
N VAL A 563 35.21 6.06 -2.18
CA VAL A 563 34.80 5.20 -1.06
C VAL A 563 35.28 5.81 0.26
N PHE A 564 34.39 5.90 1.25
CA PHE A 564 34.68 6.35 2.60
C PHE A 564 34.47 5.20 3.59
N VAL A 565 35.49 4.84 4.35
CA VAL A 565 35.38 3.89 5.47
C VAL A 565 35.30 4.72 6.74
N GLY A 566 34.09 4.87 7.27
CA GLY A 566 33.79 5.65 8.48
C GLY A 566 33.69 4.76 9.71
N VAL A 567 34.08 5.29 10.87
CA VAL A 567 33.94 4.61 12.16
C VAL A 567 32.94 5.36 13.03
N GLN A 568 31.99 4.61 13.60
CA GLN A 568 31.07 5.06 14.64
C GLN A 568 31.48 4.41 15.98
N PRO A 569 32.25 5.12 16.83
CA PRO A 569 32.68 4.60 18.12
C PRO A 569 31.50 4.38 19.07
N HIS A 570 31.70 3.55 20.11
CA HIS A 570 30.66 3.31 21.12
C HIS A 570 30.25 4.60 21.84
N ALA A 571 28.95 4.77 22.08
CA ALA A 571 28.45 5.66 23.12
C ALA A 571 28.81 5.09 24.52
N SER A 572 29.25 5.94 25.44
CA SER A 572 29.63 5.53 26.81
C SER A 572 28.41 5.04 27.61
N PRO A 573 28.51 4.00 28.47
CA PRO A 573 27.38 3.46 29.22
C PRO A 573 27.15 4.34 30.45
N GLY A 574 26.13 5.18 30.40
CA GLY A 574 25.79 6.10 31.49
C GLY A 574 24.85 7.21 31.06
N LYS A 575 24.82 7.51 29.77
CA LYS A 575 23.72 8.20 29.09
C LYS A 575 23.18 7.20 28.08
N GLY A 576 21.94 6.76 28.28
CA GLY A 576 21.36 5.67 27.49
C GLY A 576 21.58 5.88 26.00
N ILE A 577 21.68 4.79 25.26
CA ILE A 577 21.32 4.81 23.85
C ILE A 577 19.82 5.10 23.85
N ALA A 578 19.46 6.37 23.93
CA ALA A 578 18.25 6.82 23.28
C ALA A 578 18.56 6.60 21.79
N LEU A 579 18.21 5.42 21.28
CA LEU A 579 17.60 5.40 19.96
C LEU A 579 16.58 6.51 20.05
N ALA A 580 16.77 7.59 19.29
CA ALA A 580 15.84 8.68 19.27
C ALA A 580 14.52 8.10 18.76
N ASP A 581 13.69 7.64 19.69
CA ASP A 581 12.27 7.41 19.50
C ASP A 581 11.73 8.76 19.05
N GLY A 582 11.53 8.86 17.74
CA GLY A 582 11.16 10.12 17.10
C GLY A 582 11.91 10.44 15.82
N PHE A 583 12.11 9.46 14.94
CA PHE A 583 11.90 9.73 13.51
C PHE A 583 10.39 9.62 13.23
N THR A 584 9.61 10.50 13.87
CA THR A 584 8.28 10.89 13.39
C THR A 584 8.47 11.85 12.24
#